data_AF-Q28NU1-F1
#
_entry.id   AF-Q28NU1-F1
#
_cell.length_a   1.000
_cell.length_b   1.000
_cell.length_c   1.000
_cell.angle_alpha   90.00
_cell.angle_beta   90.00
_cell.angle_gamma   90.00
#
_symmetry.space_group_name_H-M   'P 1'
#
loop_
_entity.id
_entity.type
_entity.pdbx_description
1 polymer ?
#
loop_
_entity_poly.entity_id
_entity_poly.type
_entity_poly.pdbx_seq_one_letter_code
_entity_poly.pdbx_strand_id
1 'polypeptide(L)'
;MELEFLLFVVLLPLAAAGAVTFGVWVIQRYCGRSLGGAFAAIVMVLAIYDGWRVQNLCNGEPEFILPEPGAGGEGRVVFPCDGPAGFIAYAYSYWMVPIGVFSMALGAWLIMRRHKKVPA
;
A
#
# COMPACT_ATOMS: atom_id res chain seq x y z
N MET A 1 20.86 5.96 7.09
CA MET A 1 19.93 5.20 6.23
C MET A 1 18.77 4.57 7.00
N GLU A 2 18.98 3.90 8.15
CA GLU A 2 17.87 3.20 8.83
C GLU A 2 16.76 4.13 9.35
N LEU A 3 17.11 5.30 9.90
CA LEU A 3 16.12 6.26 10.43
C LEU A 3 15.25 6.88 9.32
N GLU A 4 15.85 7.24 8.20
CA GLU A 4 15.16 7.83 7.04
C GLU A 4 14.23 6.81 6.38
N PHE A 5 14.68 5.55 6.31
CA PHE A 5 13.87 4.45 5.81
C PHE A 5 12.67 4.17 6.71
N LEU A 6 12.85 4.15 8.04
CA LEU A 6 11.76 4.05 9.01
C LEU A 6 10.77 5.21 8.88
N LEU A 7 11.28 6.44 8.73
CA LEU A 7 10.43 7.62 8.53
C LEU A 7 9.56 7.46 7.29
N PHE A 8 10.13 6.99 6.18
CA PHE A 8 9.41 6.79 4.93
C PHE A 8 8.35 5.68 5.05
N VAL A 9 8.71 4.54 5.64
CA VAL A 9 7.81 3.38 5.84
C VAL A 9 6.64 3.74 6.75
N VAL A 10 6.80 4.65 7.72
CA VAL A 10 5.74 5.03 8.66
C VAL A 10 4.93 6.24 8.19
N LEU A 11 5.58 7.28 7.65
CA LEU A 11 4.89 8.51 7.25
C LEU A 11 4.06 8.34 5.99
N LEU A 12 4.52 7.56 5.01
CA LEU A 12 3.79 7.40 3.75
C LEU A 12 2.42 6.72 3.96
N PRO A 13 2.31 5.60 4.73
CA PRO A 13 1.02 4.98 5.00
C PRO A 13 0.10 5.87 5.84
N LEU A 14 0.66 6.63 6.78
CA LEU A 14 -0.12 7.57 7.60
C LEU A 14 -0.66 8.72 6.77
N ALA A 15 0.13 9.27 5.85
CA ALA A 15 -0.31 10.31 4.93
C ALA A 15 -1.42 9.78 3.99
N ALA A 16 -1.23 8.58 3.44
CA ALA A 16 -2.24 7.91 2.62
C ALA A 16 -3.54 7.68 3.43
N ALA A 17 -3.43 7.16 4.66
CA ALA A 17 -4.57 6.95 5.53
C ALA A 17 -5.28 8.27 5.88
N GLY A 18 -4.53 9.35 6.11
CA GLY A 18 -5.06 10.69 6.32
C GLY A 18 -5.86 11.20 5.12
N ALA A 19 -5.32 11.05 3.90
CA ALA A 19 -5.99 11.45 2.67
C ALA A 19 -7.30 10.68 2.45
N VAL A 20 -7.30 9.37 2.69
CA VAL A 20 -8.51 8.53 2.57
C VAL A 20 -9.53 8.90 3.63
N THR A 21 -9.10 9.10 4.88
CA THR A 21 -9.97 9.53 5.99
C THR A 21 -10.61 10.89 5.68
N PHE A 22 -9.85 11.83 5.13
CA PHE A 22 -10.36 13.12 4.69
C PHE A 22 -11.36 12.98 3.54
N GLY A 23 -11.05 12.17 2.51
CA GLY A 23 -11.96 11.89 1.41
C GLY A 23 -13.29 11.27 1.87
N VAL A 24 -13.22 10.30 2.78
CA VAL A 24 -14.41 9.71 3.42
C VAL A 24 -15.22 10.78 4.13
N TRP A 25 -14.58 11.65 4.91
CA TRP A 25 -15.28 12.74 5.61
C TRP A 25 -16.00 13.68 4.63
N VAL A 26 -15.33 14.13 3.57
CA VAL A 26 -15.91 15.01 2.54
C VAL A 26 -17.12 14.33 1.88
N ILE A 27 -16.96 13.09 1.41
CA ILE A 27 -18.05 12.36 0.73
C ILE A 27 -19.23 12.14 1.69
N GLN A 28 -18.97 11.80 2.97
CA GLN A 28 -20.05 11.66 3.95
C GLN A 28 -20.79 12.99 4.19
N ARG A 29 -20.08 14.11 4.18
CA ARG A 29 -20.65 15.44 4.41
C ARG A 29 -21.59 15.90 3.31
N TYR A 30 -21.27 15.60 2.04
CA TYR A 30 -22.00 16.10 0.87
C TYR A 30 -22.88 15.07 0.18
N CYS A 31 -22.44 13.81 0.12
CA CYS A 31 -23.12 12.74 -0.62
C CYS A 31 -23.82 11.73 0.31
N GLY A 32 -23.55 11.80 1.61
CA GLY A 32 -24.16 10.95 2.61
C GLY A 32 -23.32 9.73 2.98
N ARG A 33 -23.76 9.08 4.06
CA ARG A 33 -22.94 8.12 4.81
C ARG A 33 -22.68 6.80 4.07
N SER A 34 -23.64 6.34 3.27
CA SER A 34 -23.51 5.13 2.46
C SER A 34 -22.41 5.26 1.41
N LEU A 35 -22.38 6.40 0.70
CA LEU A 35 -21.37 6.67 -0.33
C LEU A 35 -19.97 6.83 0.26
N GLY A 36 -19.83 7.46 1.43
CA GLY A 36 -18.54 7.54 2.10
C GLY A 36 -18.02 6.18 2.59
N GLY A 37 -18.92 5.29 3.05
CA GLY A 37 -18.57 3.91 3.37
C GLY A 37 -18.15 3.10 2.14
N ALA A 38 -18.87 3.23 1.02
CA ALA A 38 -18.54 2.58 -0.24
C ALA A 38 -17.17 3.05 -0.77
N PHE A 39 -16.90 4.35 -0.73
CA PHE A 39 -15.60 4.90 -1.11
C PHE A 39 -14.46 4.32 -0.27
N ALA A 40 -14.61 4.28 1.06
CA ALA A 40 -13.62 3.68 1.94
C ALA A 40 -13.36 2.20 1.58
N ALA A 41 -14.41 1.43 1.33
CA ALA A 41 -14.31 0.03 0.95
C ALA A 41 -13.56 -0.16 -0.37
N ILE A 42 -13.90 0.62 -1.40
CA ILE A 42 -13.24 0.56 -2.72
C ILE A 42 -11.75 0.87 -2.58
N VAL A 43 -11.40 1.95 -1.87
CA VAL A 43 -9.99 2.33 -1.70
C VAL A 43 -9.20 1.28 -0.94
N MET A 44 -9.77 0.67 0.10
CA MET A 44 -9.12 -0.43 0.82
C MET A 44 -8.91 -1.65 -0.08
N VAL A 45 -9.90 -2.05 -0.88
CA VAL A 45 -9.77 -3.18 -1.80
C VAL A 45 -8.67 -2.93 -2.83
N LEU A 46 -8.59 -1.71 -3.38
CA LEU A 46 -7.53 -1.33 -4.31
C LEU A 46 -6.15 -1.37 -3.65
N ALA A 47 -6.01 -0.88 -2.42
CA ALA A 47 -4.74 -0.94 -1.69
C ALA A 47 -4.29 -2.38 -1.40
N ILE A 48 -5.22 -3.25 -1.00
CA ILE A 48 -4.94 -4.67 -0.78
C ILE A 48 -4.54 -5.35 -2.10
N TYR A 49 -5.27 -5.08 -3.18
CA TYR A 49 -4.99 -5.65 -4.50
C TYR A 49 -3.60 -5.23 -5.01
N ASP A 50 -3.25 -3.95 -4.85
CA ASP A 50 -1.94 -3.44 -5.26
C ASP A 50 -0.80 -4.09 -4.45
N GLY A 51 -0.94 -4.16 -3.13
CA GLY A 51 0.03 -4.84 -2.26
C GLY A 51 0.19 -6.33 -2.61
N TRP A 52 -0.91 -7.02 -2.88
CA TRP A 52 -0.89 -8.42 -3.32
C TRP A 52 -0.20 -8.59 -4.67
N ARG A 53 -0.48 -7.70 -5.64
CA ARG A 53 0.16 -7.70 -6.95
C ARG A 53 1.67 -7.50 -6.83
N VAL A 54 2.11 -6.53 -6.02
CA VAL A 54 3.54 -6.26 -5.77
C VAL A 54 4.21 -7.47 -5.11
N GLN A 55 3.55 -8.09 -4.12
CA GLN A 55 4.06 -9.30 -3.48
C GLN A 55 4.25 -10.44 -4.48
N ASN A 56 3.28 -10.66 -5.38
CA ASN A 56 3.39 -11.70 -6.40
C ASN A 56 4.49 -11.42 -7.44
N LEU A 57 4.72 -10.15 -7.78
CA LEU A 57 5.85 -9.77 -8.62
C LEU A 57 7.18 -10.10 -7.94
N CYS A 58 7.32 -9.82 -6.65
CA CYS A 58 8.53 -10.17 -5.90
C CYS A 58 8.72 -11.67 -5.68
N ASN A 59 7.64 -12.44 -5.61
CA ASN A 59 7.68 -13.90 -5.49
C ASN A 59 7.77 -14.62 -6.87
N GLY A 60 7.95 -13.87 -7.96
CA GLY A 60 8.06 -14.42 -9.30
C GLY A 60 9.28 -15.33 -9.48
N GLU A 61 9.22 -16.19 -10.50
CA GLU A 61 10.35 -17.07 -10.84
C GLU A 61 11.59 -16.22 -11.20
N PRO A 62 12.79 -16.63 -10.76
CA PRO A 62 14.01 -15.91 -11.10
C PRO A 62 14.35 -16.10 -12.58
N GLU A 63 14.81 -15.03 -13.22
CA GLU A 63 15.26 -15.07 -14.61
C GLU A 63 16.76 -15.37 -14.68
N PHE A 64 17.13 -16.29 -15.56
CA PHE A 64 18.54 -16.55 -15.87
C PHE A 64 18.96 -15.71 -17.08
N ILE A 65 19.87 -14.78 -16.86
CA ILE A 65 20.41 -13.90 -17.90
C ILE A 65 21.78 -14.45 -18.33
N LEU A 66 21.84 -14.92 -19.58
CA LEU A 66 23.10 -15.32 -20.22
C LEU A 66 24.04 -14.11 -20.36
N PRO A 67 25.37 -14.30 -20.25
CA PRO A 67 26.31 -13.22 -20.47
C PRO A 67 26.25 -12.76 -21.93
N GLU A 68 26.56 -11.48 -22.16
CA GLU A 68 26.65 -10.94 -23.52
C GLU A 68 27.66 -11.74 -24.36
N PRO A 69 27.38 -12.00 -25.64
CA PRO A 69 28.29 -12.76 -26.49
C PRO A 69 29.67 -12.09 -26.54
N GLY A 70 30.69 -12.79 -26.05
CA GLY A 70 32.08 -12.29 -25.98
C GLY A 70 32.50 -11.77 -24.60
N ALA A 71 31.57 -11.54 -23.68
CA ALA A 71 31.88 -11.37 -22.26
C ALA A 71 32.03 -12.77 -21.63
N GLY A 72 33.26 -13.24 -21.43
CA GLY A 72 33.48 -14.49 -20.71
C GLY A 72 32.84 -14.46 -19.32
N GLY A 73 32.13 -15.52 -18.94
CA GLY A 73 31.50 -15.62 -17.62
C GLY A 73 30.42 -16.71 -17.56
N GLU A 74 30.01 -17.07 -16.33
CA GLU A 74 28.80 -17.85 -16.07
C GLU A 74 27.59 -16.90 -16.04
N GLY A 75 26.44 -17.32 -16.58
CA GLY A 75 25.22 -16.52 -16.54
C GLY A 75 24.76 -16.25 -15.11
N ARG A 76 23.95 -15.20 -14.93
CA ARG A 76 23.47 -14.77 -13.61
C ARG A 76 21.99 -15.07 -13.45
N VAL A 77 21.62 -15.56 -12.27
CA VAL A 77 20.22 -15.65 -11.83
C VAL A 77 19.85 -14.31 -11.19
N VAL A 78 18.78 -13.67 -11.67
CA VAL A 78 18.29 -12.40 -11.11
C VAL A 78 16.89 -12.63 -10.56
N PHE A 79 16.72 -12.43 -9.25
CA PHE A 79 15.39 -12.43 -8.65
C PHE A 79 14.71 -11.07 -8.84
N PRO A 80 13.38 -11.03 -9.08
CA PRO A 80 12.66 -9.80 -9.43
C PRO A 80 12.78 -8.68 -8.38
N CYS A 81 13.06 -9.01 -7.12
CA CYS A 81 13.18 -8.05 -6.03
C CYS A 81 14.54 -8.05 -5.29
N ASP A 82 15.60 -8.56 -5.90
CA ASP A 82 16.96 -8.53 -5.31
C ASP A 82 17.64 -7.15 -5.36
N GLY A 83 17.12 -6.23 -6.17
CA GLY A 83 17.61 -4.86 -6.26
C GLY A 83 17.11 -3.95 -5.11
N PRO A 84 17.69 -2.75 -4.95
CA PRO A 84 17.22 -1.77 -3.96
C PRO A 84 15.75 -1.37 -4.16
N ALA A 85 15.27 -1.32 -5.41
CA ALA A 85 13.86 -1.12 -5.71
C ALA A 85 12.97 -2.30 -5.24
N GLY A 86 13.50 -3.52 -5.31
CA GLY A 86 12.83 -4.73 -4.85
C GLY A 86 12.69 -4.80 -3.34
N PHE A 87 13.70 -4.35 -2.60
CA PHE A 87 13.63 -4.21 -1.15
C PHE A 87 12.53 -3.22 -0.72
N ILE A 88 12.39 -2.09 -1.43
CA ILE A 88 11.32 -1.12 -1.18
C ILE A 88 9.95 -1.73 -1.52
N ALA A 89 9.84 -2.46 -2.63
CA ALA A 89 8.60 -3.14 -3.02
C ALA A 89 8.17 -4.18 -1.97
N TYR A 90 9.12 -4.95 -1.43
CA TYR A 90 8.86 -5.89 -0.35
C TYR A 90 8.45 -5.20 0.94
N ALA A 91 9.15 -4.13 1.35
CA ALA A 91 8.76 -3.34 2.52
C ALA A 91 7.38 -2.70 2.36
N TYR A 92 7.04 -2.28 1.13
CA TYR A 92 5.75 -1.73 0.78
C TYR A 92 4.63 -2.76 0.95
N SER A 93 4.74 -3.93 0.32
CA SER A 93 3.71 -4.96 0.38
C SER A 93 3.57 -5.57 1.79
N TYR A 94 4.69 -5.78 2.49
CA TYR A 94 4.72 -6.51 3.76
C TYR A 94 4.39 -5.63 4.98
N TRP A 95 4.78 -4.35 4.97
CA TRP A 95 4.58 -3.45 6.11
C TRP A 95 3.65 -2.28 5.78
N MET A 96 3.92 -1.56 4.70
CA MET A 96 3.23 -0.29 4.42
C MET A 96 1.76 -0.49 4.07
N VAL A 97 1.44 -1.48 3.23
CA VAL A 97 0.06 -1.78 2.83
C VAL A 97 -0.77 -2.24 4.03
N PRO A 98 -0.35 -3.23 4.85
CA PRO A 98 -1.10 -3.62 6.04
C PRO A 98 -1.33 -2.48 7.04
N ILE A 99 -0.29 -1.69 7.32
CA ILE A 99 -0.39 -0.53 8.22
C ILE A 99 -1.37 0.50 7.64
N GLY A 100 -1.22 0.84 6.36
CA GLY A 100 -2.08 1.80 5.68
C GLY A 100 -3.54 1.36 5.69
N VAL A 101 -3.82 0.11 5.31
CA VAL A 101 -5.19 -0.45 5.29
C VAL A 101 -5.79 -0.45 6.70
N PHE A 102 -5.02 -0.83 7.72
CA PHE A 102 -5.48 -0.81 9.10
C PHE A 102 -5.81 0.63 9.58
N SER A 103 -4.92 1.59 9.32
CA SER A 103 -5.13 2.99 9.66
C SER A 103 -6.33 3.59 8.92
N MET A 104 -6.53 3.26 7.65
CA MET A 104 -7.70 3.67 6.86
C MET A 104 -8.99 3.09 7.43
N ALA A 105 -9.02 1.80 7.74
CA ALA A 105 -10.18 1.13 8.33
C ALA A 105 -10.55 1.76 9.67
N LEU A 106 -9.56 2.03 10.52
CA LEU A 106 -9.74 2.69 11.81
C LEU A 106 -10.28 4.12 11.65
N GLY A 107 -9.69 4.91 10.76
CA GLY A 107 -10.13 6.28 10.46
C GLY A 107 -11.56 6.35 9.95
N ALA A 108 -11.90 5.52 8.96
CA ALA A 108 -13.26 5.42 8.43
C ALA A 108 -14.26 5.00 9.52
N TRP A 109 -13.89 4.02 10.35
CA TRP A 109 -14.73 3.57 11.46
C TRP A 109 -14.96 4.66 12.51
N LEU A 110 -13.94 5.43 12.88
CA LEU A 110 -14.04 6.54 13.83
C LEU A 110 -14.99 7.63 13.31
N ILE A 111 -14.87 8.02 12.02
CA ILE A 111 -15.76 9.00 11.39
C ILE A 111 -17.20 8.48 11.40
N MET A 112 -17.41 7.22 10.97
CA MET A 112 -18.73 6.61 10.97
C MET A 112 -19.32 6.60 12.39
N ARG A 113 -18.56 6.24 13.43
CA ARG A 113 -19.08 6.25 14.81
C ARG A 113 -19.54 7.63 15.28
N ARG A 114 -18.83 8.70 14.92
CA ARG A 114 -19.19 10.08 15.32
C ARG A 114 -20.53 10.53 14.75
N HIS A 115 -20.88 10.12 13.54
CA HIS A 115 -22.16 10.47 12.91
C HIS A 115 -23.39 9.73 13.45
N LYS A 116 -23.26 8.73 14.34
CA LYS A 116 -24.44 8.10 14.99
C LYS A 116 -25.06 8.95 16.11
N LYS A 117 -24.41 10.05 16.52
CA LYS A 117 -24.81 10.87 17.69
C LYS A 117 -25.58 12.15 17.34
N VAL A 118 -25.90 12.41 16.08
CA VAL A 118 -26.73 13.56 15.70
C VAL A 118 -28.14 13.02 15.45
N PRO A 119 -29.08 13.11 16.41
CA PRO A 119 -30.49 12.87 16.13
C PRO A 119 -30.95 13.91 15.10
N ALA A 120 -31.72 13.44 14.12
CA ALA A 120 -32.44 14.28 13.16
C ALA A 120 -33.53 15.09 13.87
#